data_AF-A0A2T0BAC2-F1
#
_entry.id   AF-A0A2T0BAC2-F1
#
_cell.length_a   1.000
_cell.length_b   1.000
_cell.length_c   1.000
_cell.angle_alpha   90.00
_cell.angle_beta   90.00
_cell.angle_gamma   90.00
#
_symmetry.space_group_name_H-M   'P 1'
#
loop_
_entity.id
_entity.type
_entity.pdbx_description
1 polymer ?
#
loop_
_entity_poly.entity_id
_entity_poly.type
_entity_poly.pdbx_seq_one_letter_code
_entity_poly.pdbx_strand_id
1 'polypeptide(L)'
;MKKHHFIKLLSIFSIAAVVFLICCIYIFQNKFTDIYKYSQIKIPLEGKIIWDNSTLKNISVKYKGNTSAEVYIFPSVDGKYIIINPPVDGFHENDKIYVTLSSKLHFKNYKMQDDKKLSFNVKPEIPSSLSKAVKNPRYGDIVGTTDNFMGYKYNHYGIYIGSGRVIHYCSSTGAAADAQIKETDMNTYFKPGNYFILNVNGSMKFTPKETVRRAETRLGEKNYNLLQNNCEHFVIWAKTGSSKSYQLSNLSQEELTKIKIFTAMGVNLQ
;
A
#
# COMPACT_ATOMS: atom_id res chain seq x y z
N MET A 1 15.50 -10.43 -63.26
CA MET A 1 14.26 -9.86 -62.66
C MET A 1 13.83 -10.51 -61.33
N LYS A 2 13.97 -11.83 -61.11
CA LYS A 2 13.50 -12.51 -59.88
C LYS A 2 14.22 -12.09 -58.56
N LYS A 3 15.52 -11.80 -58.62
CA LYS A 3 16.34 -11.44 -57.44
C LYS A 3 15.93 -10.12 -56.79
N HIS A 4 15.48 -9.15 -57.61
CA HIS A 4 15.07 -7.82 -57.14
C HIS A 4 13.70 -7.85 -56.45
N HIS A 5 12.81 -8.73 -56.93
CA HIS A 5 11.50 -8.97 -56.31
C HIS A 5 11.62 -9.64 -54.93
N PHE A 6 12.56 -10.58 -54.79
CA PHE A 6 12.82 -11.27 -53.53
C PHE A 6 13.41 -10.34 -52.46
N ILE A 7 14.34 -9.46 -52.83
CA ILE A 7 14.92 -8.45 -51.92
C ILE A 7 13.85 -7.44 -51.47
N LYS A 8 12.96 -6.99 -52.36
CA LYS A 8 11.81 -6.14 -51.99
C LYS A 8 10.83 -6.85 -51.06
N LEU A 9 10.57 -8.14 -51.25
CA LEU A 9 9.72 -8.92 -50.35
C LEU A 9 10.32 -9.02 -48.94
N LEU A 10 11.63 -9.28 -48.86
CA LEU A 10 12.37 -9.38 -47.60
C LEU A 10 12.40 -8.04 -46.84
N SER A 11 12.54 -6.91 -47.56
CA SER A 11 12.50 -5.58 -46.94
C SER A 11 11.11 -5.23 -46.42
N ILE A 12 10.04 -5.55 -47.16
CA ILE A 12 8.66 -5.33 -46.73
C ILE A 12 8.33 -6.16 -45.49
N PHE A 13 8.77 -7.42 -45.45
CA PHE A 13 8.59 -8.28 -44.28
C PHE A 13 9.34 -7.76 -43.06
N SER A 14 10.56 -7.26 -43.24
CA SER A 14 11.36 -6.68 -42.16
C SER A 14 10.71 -5.40 -41.59
N ILE A 15 10.19 -4.53 -42.45
CA ILE A 15 9.45 -3.32 -42.03
C ILE A 15 8.17 -3.71 -41.27
N ALA A 16 7.40 -4.68 -41.79
CA ALA A 16 6.19 -5.16 -41.13
C ALA A 16 6.47 -5.77 -39.75
N ALA A 17 7.56 -6.53 -39.61
CA ALA A 17 7.99 -7.10 -38.33
C ALA A 17 8.39 -6.01 -37.32
N VAL A 18 9.11 -4.97 -37.75
CA VAL A 18 9.46 -3.82 -36.92
C VAL A 18 8.21 -3.05 -36.49
N VAL A 19 7.28 -2.75 -37.41
CA VAL A 19 6.01 -2.08 -37.10
C VAL A 19 5.16 -2.91 -36.14
N PHE A 20 5.08 -4.23 -36.36
CA PHE A 20 4.37 -5.15 -35.45
C PHE A 20 4.99 -5.16 -34.05
N LEU A 21 6.33 -5.22 -33.96
CA LEU A 21 7.04 -5.16 -32.68
C LEU A 21 6.79 -3.84 -31.96
N ILE A 22 6.85 -2.71 -32.67
CA ILE A 22 6.54 -1.37 -32.15
C ILE A 22 5.08 -1.31 -31.67
N CYS A 23 4.13 -1.83 -32.44
CA CYS A 23 2.72 -1.92 -32.05
C CYS A 23 2.51 -2.80 -30.81
N CYS A 24 3.15 -3.96 -30.71
CA CYS A 24 3.08 -4.84 -29.54
C CYS A 24 3.68 -4.18 -28.30
N ILE A 25 4.83 -3.52 -28.43
CA ILE A 25 5.45 -2.74 -27.36
C ILE A 25 4.50 -1.59 -26.94
N TYR A 26 3.91 -0.90 -27.90
CA TYR A 26 2.94 0.18 -27.64
C TYR A 26 1.69 -0.33 -26.92
N ILE A 27 1.11 -1.45 -27.34
CA ILE A 27 -0.05 -2.08 -26.69
C ILE A 27 0.31 -2.54 -25.28
N PHE A 28 1.49 -3.12 -25.08
CA PHE A 28 1.96 -3.57 -23.77
C PHE A 28 2.21 -2.40 -22.82
N GLN A 29 2.87 -1.33 -23.28
CA GLN A 29 3.09 -0.10 -22.52
C GLN A 29 1.78 0.63 -22.17
N ASN A 30 0.74 0.50 -23.01
CA ASN A 30 -0.58 1.09 -22.78
C ASN A 30 -1.59 0.14 -22.13
N LYS A 31 -1.17 -1.05 -21.68
CA LYS A 31 -2.05 -1.98 -20.99
C LYS A 31 -2.33 -1.48 -19.59
N PHE A 32 -3.57 -1.05 -19.37
CA PHE A 32 -4.02 -0.68 -18.03
C PHE A 32 -4.16 -1.92 -17.15
N THR A 33 -3.63 -1.83 -15.93
CA THR A 33 -3.87 -2.83 -14.88
C THR A 33 -5.06 -2.40 -14.03
N ASP A 34 -6.00 -3.30 -13.78
CA ASP A 34 -7.15 -2.99 -12.92
C ASP A 34 -6.74 -3.01 -11.44
N ILE A 35 -7.09 -1.95 -10.72
CA ILE A 35 -6.93 -1.84 -9.26
C ILE A 35 -8.26 -1.38 -8.66
N TYR A 36 -8.44 -1.57 -7.35
CA TYR A 36 -9.60 -1.05 -6.62
C TYR A 36 -9.27 0.27 -5.93
N LYS A 37 -10.31 1.05 -5.58
CA LYS A 37 -10.23 2.34 -4.86
C LYS A 37 -9.14 2.43 -3.77
N TYR A 38 -8.99 1.38 -2.96
CA TYR A 38 -8.02 1.34 -1.85
C TYR A 38 -6.86 0.35 -2.06
N SER A 39 -6.58 -0.03 -3.30
CA SER A 39 -5.47 -0.94 -3.61
C SER A 39 -4.13 -0.26 -3.36
N GLN A 40 -3.23 -0.97 -2.68
CA GLN A 40 -1.83 -0.59 -2.63
C GLN A 40 -1.16 -0.95 -3.95
N ILE A 41 -0.40 -0.02 -4.54
CA ILE A 41 0.38 -0.26 -5.75
C ILE A 41 1.79 -0.66 -5.35
N LYS A 42 2.29 -1.76 -5.90
CA LYS A 42 3.66 -2.25 -5.68
C LYS A 42 4.42 -2.25 -6.99
N ILE A 43 5.49 -1.47 -7.06
CA ILE A 43 6.29 -1.30 -8.27
C ILE A 43 7.63 -2.01 -8.05
N PRO A 44 7.91 -3.11 -8.78
CA PRO A 44 9.18 -3.80 -8.66
C PRO A 44 10.32 -2.95 -9.21
N LEU A 45 11.46 -3.05 -8.55
CA LEU A 45 12.75 -2.48 -8.92
C LEU A 45 13.69 -3.59 -9.38
N GLU A 46 14.70 -3.24 -10.16
CA GLU A 46 15.67 -4.21 -10.68
C GLU A 46 16.61 -4.75 -9.60
N GLY A 47 16.79 -4.00 -8.51
CA GLY A 47 17.64 -4.37 -7.40
C GLY A 47 17.11 -3.89 -6.05
N LYS A 48 17.77 -4.35 -4.98
CA LYS A 48 17.49 -3.91 -3.61
C LYS A 48 18.00 -2.47 -3.43
N ILE A 49 17.11 -1.57 -3.00
CA ILE A 49 17.44 -0.18 -2.72
C ILE A 49 17.79 0.04 -1.24
N ILE A 50 18.71 0.96 -1.01
CA ILE A 50 18.94 1.60 0.28
C ILE A 50 18.16 2.90 0.25
N TRP A 51 17.02 2.89 0.95
CA TRP A 51 16.05 3.98 0.91
C TRP A 51 16.63 5.32 1.38
N ASP A 52 16.30 6.36 0.63
CA ASP A 52 16.39 7.75 1.04
C ASP A 52 15.31 8.57 0.32
N ASN A 53 14.90 9.69 0.92
CA ASN A 53 13.78 10.49 0.43
C ASN A 53 14.21 11.59 -0.56
N SER A 54 15.49 11.70 -0.92
CA SER A 54 16.06 12.88 -1.59
C SER A 54 15.40 13.20 -2.94
N THR A 55 14.87 12.17 -3.61
CA THR A 55 14.28 12.28 -4.93
C THR A 55 12.85 11.76 -5.06
N LEU A 56 12.11 11.63 -3.96
CA LEU A 56 10.69 11.22 -4.03
C LEU A 56 9.82 12.12 -4.91
N LYS A 57 10.18 13.40 -5.05
CA LYS A 57 9.57 14.34 -6.02
C LYS A 57 9.64 13.88 -7.49
N ASN A 58 10.52 12.92 -7.80
CA ASN A 58 10.64 12.31 -9.13
C ASN A 58 9.71 11.10 -9.33
N ILE A 59 8.83 10.83 -8.35
CA ILE A 59 7.71 9.91 -8.46
C ILE A 59 6.43 10.74 -8.49
N SER A 60 5.61 10.57 -9.52
CA SER A 60 4.32 11.26 -9.61
C SER A 60 3.19 10.27 -9.80
N VAL A 61 2.11 10.46 -9.06
CA VAL A 61 0.83 9.76 -9.25
C VAL A 61 -0.20 10.80 -9.64
N LYS A 62 -0.83 10.63 -10.81
CA LYS A 62 -1.76 11.62 -11.36
C LYS A 62 -3.02 10.97 -11.90
N TYR A 63 -4.14 11.68 -11.78
CA TYR A 63 -5.40 11.33 -12.43
C TYR A 63 -5.41 11.75 -13.89
N LYS A 64 -6.43 11.29 -14.63
CA LYS A 64 -6.74 11.82 -15.96
C LYS A 64 -6.96 13.33 -15.85
N GLY A 65 -6.30 14.11 -16.70
CA GLY A 65 -6.30 15.58 -16.61
C GLY A 65 -5.11 16.17 -15.83
N ASN A 66 -4.14 15.34 -15.44
CA ASN A 66 -2.84 15.76 -14.88
C ASN A 66 -2.89 16.33 -13.44
N THR A 67 -4.02 16.17 -12.74
CA THR A 67 -4.15 16.46 -11.30
C THR A 67 -3.37 15.43 -10.47
N SER A 68 -2.58 15.89 -9.51
CA SER A 68 -1.82 15.02 -8.60
C SER A 68 -2.72 14.29 -7.61
N ALA A 69 -2.39 13.05 -7.29
CA ALA A 69 -2.98 12.29 -6.21
C ALA A 69 -2.08 12.37 -4.96
N GLU A 70 -2.65 12.74 -3.82
CA GLU A 70 -1.96 12.83 -2.52
C GLU A 70 -1.74 11.42 -1.94
N VAL A 71 -0.65 10.77 -2.36
CA VAL A 71 -0.31 9.39 -2.00
C VAL A 71 0.82 9.33 -0.97
N TYR A 72 0.96 8.19 -0.29
CA TYR A 72 2.10 7.92 0.58
C TYR A 72 3.01 6.86 -0.05
N ILE A 73 4.30 7.20 -0.21
CA ILE A 73 5.27 6.39 -0.93
C ILE A 73 6.39 5.96 0.01
N PHE A 74 6.68 4.66 0.04
CA PHE A 74 7.67 4.06 0.93
C PHE A 74 8.26 2.77 0.34
N PRO A 75 9.42 2.29 0.82
CA PRO A 75 10.02 1.06 0.30
C PRO A 75 9.38 -0.16 0.97
N SER A 76 9.38 -1.30 0.27
CA SER A 76 9.22 -2.59 0.94
C SER A 76 10.39 -2.88 1.89
N VAL A 77 10.17 -3.73 2.90
CA VAL A 77 11.19 -4.13 3.87
C VAL A 77 12.44 -4.73 3.20
N ASP A 78 12.25 -5.53 2.16
CA ASP A 78 13.35 -6.14 1.41
C ASP A 78 14.06 -5.18 0.44
N GLY A 79 13.54 -3.95 0.30
CA GLY A 79 14.04 -2.92 -0.61
C GLY A 79 13.83 -3.22 -2.10
N LYS A 80 13.00 -4.20 -2.47
CA LYS A 80 12.80 -4.59 -3.88
C LYS A 80 11.61 -3.90 -4.56
N TYR A 81 10.79 -3.20 -3.79
CA TYR A 81 9.57 -2.55 -4.30
C TYR A 81 9.46 -1.12 -3.78
N ILE A 82 8.97 -0.24 -4.64
CA ILE A 82 8.31 0.99 -4.21
C ILE A 82 6.84 0.67 -3.96
N ILE A 83 6.36 1.04 -2.78
CA ILE A 83 4.99 0.89 -2.37
C ILE A 83 4.32 2.26 -2.39
N ILE A 84 3.13 2.32 -2.98
CA ILE A 84 2.29 3.51 -3.01
C ILE A 84 0.96 3.14 -2.36
N ASN A 85 0.69 3.72 -1.20
CA ASN A 85 -0.62 3.66 -0.59
C ASN A 85 -1.57 4.67 -1.26
N PRO A 86 -2.86 4.34 -1.37
CA PRO A 86 -3.86 5.27 -1.91
C PRO A 86 -3.96 6.53 -1.01
N PRO A 87 -4.58 7.62 -1.52
CA PRO A 87 -5.01 8.72 -0.69
C PRO A 87 -5.94 8.26 0.46
N VAL A 88 -6.10 9.08 1.49
CA VAL A 88 -6.95 8.78 2.66
C VAL A 88 -8.37 8.37 2.23
N ASP A 89 -8.93 9.08 1.25
CA ASP A 89 -10.29 8.83 0.73
C ASP A 89 -10.31 7.84 -0.46
N GLY A 90 -9.17 7.23 -0.77
CA GLY A 90 -8.98 6.33 -1.89
C GLY A 90 -8.76 7.04 -3.24
N PHE A 91 -8.47 6.25 -4.26
CA PHE A 91 -8.43 6.74 -5.64
C PHE A 91 -9.85 7.03 -6.17
N HIS A 92 -10.00 7.99 -7.09
CA HIS A 92 -11.28 8.26 -7.74
C HIS A 92 -11.79 7.04 -8.52
N GLU A 93 -13.00 6.57 -8.21
CA GLU A 93 -13.59 5.39 -8.85
C GLU A 93 -13.90 5.63 -10.32
N ASN A 94 -13.79 4.58 -11.13
CA ASN A 94 -14.00 4.61 -12.58
C ASN A 94 -13.09 5.60 -13.34
N ASP A 95 -12.04 6.09 -12.68
CA ASP A 95 -11.02 6.96 -13.26
C ASP A 95 -9.76 6.15 -13.64
N LYS A 96 -8.82 6.85 -14.27
CA LYS A 96 -7.50 6.36 -14.63
C LYS A 96 -6.44 7.08 -13.83
N ILE A 97 -5.51 6.31 -13.27
CA ILE A 97 -4.32 6.85 -12.63
C ILE A 97 -3.07 6.48 -13.43
N TYR A 98 -2.11 7.40 -13.42
CA TYR A 98 -0.83 7.27 -14.10
C TYR A 98 0.27 7.45 -13.06
N VAL A 99 1.13 6.45 -12.93
CA VAL A 99 2.30 6.49 -12.06
C VAL A 99 3.53 6.63 -12.94
N THR A 100 4.35 7.64 -12.68
CA THR A 100 5.62 7.85 -13.37
C THR A 100 6.76 7.85 -12.36
N LEU A 101 7.74 6.98 -12.59
CA LEU A 101 9.04 7.02 -11.93
C LEU A 101 10.01 7.59 -12.96
N SER A 102 10.48 8.83 -12.75
CA SER A 102 11.42 9.46 -13.68
C SER A 102 12.80 8.79 -13.62
N SER A 103 13.51 8.79 -14.75
CA SER A 103 14.95 8.54 -14.88
C SER A 103 15.82 9.36 -13.90
N LYS A 104 15.31 10.47 -13.35
CA LYS A 104 15.99 11.26 -12.32
C LYS A 104 15.87 10.68 -10.90
N LEU A 105 14.99 9.69 -10.68
CA LEU A 105 14.82 9.01 -9.40
C LEU A 105 16.09 8.22 -9.07
N HIS A 106 16.63 8.49 -7.89
CA HIS A 106 17.76 7.74 -7.35
C HIS A 106 17.63 7.55 -5.84
N PHE A 107 18.21 6.43 -5.41
CA PHE A 107 18.46 6.07 -4.03
C PHE A 107 19.97 5.91 -3.84
N LYS A 108 20.45 5.80 -2.61
CA LYS A 108 21.89 5.72 -2.29
C LYS A 108 22.69 4.73 -3.14
N ASN A 109 22.09 3.61 -3.57
CA ASN A 109 22.75 2.55 -4.34
C ASN A 109 22.01 2.19 -5.65
N TYR A 110 21.01 2.96 -6.06
CA TYR A 110 20.17 2.64 -7.22
C TYR A 110 19.80 3.91 -7.96
N LYS A 111 19.92 3.91 -9.27
CA LYS A 111 19.50 5.03 -10.11
C LYS A 111 18.68 4.49 -11.28
N MET A 112 17.52 5.10 -11.52
CA MET A 112 16.71 4.78 -12.69
C MET A 112 17.49 5.14 -13.97
N GLN A 113 17.43 4.26 -14.98
CA GLN A 113 18.01 4.54 -16.29
C GLN A 113 17.00 5.28 -17.18
N ASP A 114 15.76 4.78 -17.21
CA ASP A 114 14.69 5.30 -18.03
C ASP A 114 13.45 5.65 -17.21
N ASP A 115 12.59 6.48 -17.78
CA ASP A 115 11.27 6.74 -17.21
C ASP A 115 10.41 5.47 -17.25
N LYS A 116 9.88 5.06 -16.09
CA LYS A 116 8.90 3.98 -15.99
C LYS A 116 7.51 4.57 -15.80
N LYS A 117 6.63 4.34 -16.77
CA LYS A 117 5.22 4.78 -16.76
C LYS A 117 4.30 3.59 -16.62
N LEU A 118 3.39 3.65 -15.65
CA LEU A 118 2.40 2.63 -15.37
C LEU A 118 1.01 3.28 -15.35
N SER A 119 0.03 2.57 -15.89
CA SER A 119 -1.33 3.07 -16.01
C SER A 119 -2.31 2.08 -15.39
N PHE A 120 -3.26 2.58 -14.60
CA PHE A 120 -4.23 1.73 -13.90
C PHE A 120 -5.65 2.24 -14.10
N ASN A 121 -6.61 1.31 -14.25
CA ASN A 121 -8.03 1.64 -14.15
C ASN A 121 -8.48 1.41 -12.71
N VAL A 122 -9.14 2.39 -12.12
CA VAL A 122 -9.66 2.29 -10.76
C VAL A 122 -11.08 1.75 -10.81
N LYS A 123 -11.25 0.53 -10.29
CA LYS A 123 -12.57 -0.07 -10.05
C LYS A 123 -13.15 0.47 -8.75
N PRO A 124 -14.50 0.54 -8.65
CA PRO A 124 -15.18 0.88 -7.41
C PRO A 124 -14.74 0.01 -6.25
N GLU A 125 -14.80 0.52 -5.03
CA GLU A 125 -14.53 -0.29 -3.85
C GLU A 125 -15.42 -1.55 -3.79
N ILE A 126 -14.84 -2.66 -3.36
CA ILE A 126 -15.63 -3.83 -2.96
C ILE A 126 -16.23 -3.56 -1.58
N PRO A 127 -17.57 -3.49 -1.45
CA PRO A 127 -18.20 -3.13 -0.19
C PRO A 127 -17.77 -4.06 0.94
N SER A 128 -17.33 -3.46 2.04
CA SER A 128 -16.89 -4.16 3.24
C SER A 128 -17.28 -3.37 4.48
N SER A 129 -17.92 -4.04 5.43
CA SER A 129 -18.29 -3.46 6.72
C SER A 129 -17.50 -4.11 7.86
N LEU A 130 -17.37 -3.37 8.96
CA LEU A 130 -16.67 -3.83 10.16
C LEU A 130 -17.65 -4.11 11.29
N SER A 131 -17.41 -5.18 12.02
CA SER A 131 -18.10 -5.44 13.29
C SER A 131 -17.12 -5.89 14.37
N LYS A 132 -17.30 -5.40 15.59
CA LYS A 132 -16.49 -5.77 16.76
C LYS A 132 -17.18 -6.92 17.50
N ALA A 133 -16.41 -7.90 17.95
CA ALA A 133 -16.89 -9.00 18.77
C ALA A 133 -15.96 -9.28 19.95
N VAL A 134 -16.51 -9.53 21.13
CA VAL A 134 -15.74 -9.92 22.33
C VAL A 134 -15.69 -11.45 22.38
N LYS A 135 -14.57 -12.02 21.96
CA LYS A 135 -14.32 -13.47 21.93
C LYS A 135 -12.82 -13.75 21.90
N ASN A 136 -12.43 -14.99 22.22
CA ASN A 136 -11.04 -15.43 22.09
C ASN A 136 -10.56 -15.33 20.63
N PRO A 137 -9.32 -14.84 20.39
CA PRO A 137 -8.78 -14.69 19.05
C PRO A 137 -8.48 -16.05 18.43
N ARG A 138 -8.71 -16.15 17.12
CA ARG A 138 -8.29 -17.28 16.30
C ARG A 138 -7.18 -16.84 15.36
N TYR A 139 -6.34 -17.78 14.95
CA TYR A 139 -5.26 -17.52 14.00
C TYR A 139 -5.77 -16.72 12.79
N GLY A 140 -5.09 -15.64 12.42
CA GLY A 140 -5.47 -14.72 11.33
C GLY A 140 -6.64 -13.78 11.63
N ASP A 141 -7.15 -13.72 12.86
CA ASP A 141 -8.08 -12.68 13.30
C ASP A 141 -7.34 -11.34 13.46
N ILE A 142 -8.08 -10.26 13.20
CA ILE A 142 -7.64 -8.92 13.58
C ILE A 142 -8.07 -8.71 15.04
N VAL A 143 -7.10 -8.48 15.91
CA VAL A 143 -7.32 -8.06 17.30
C VAL A 143 -7.25 -6.54 17.37
N GLY A 144 -8.12 -5.94 18.19
CA GLY A 144 -8.12 -4.50 18.41
C GLY A 144 -8.31 -4.16 19.88
N THR A 145 -7.79 -3.02 20.31
CA THR A 145 -8.09 -2.41 21.61
C THR A 145 -8.36 -0.92 21.41
N THR A 146 -9.04 -0.29 22.36
CA THR A 146 -9.39 1.13 22.28
C THR A 146 -8.63 1.88 23.36
N ASP A 147 -7.99 2.99 23.00
CA ASP A 147 -7.28 3.87 23.94
C ASP A 147 -7.63 5.34 23.68
N ASN A 148 -7.13 6.24 24.53
CA ASN A 148 -7.33 7.67 24.47
C ASN A 148 -6.00 8.42 24.58
N PHE A 149 -5.76 9.35 23.67
CA PHE A 149 -4.63 10.26 23.73
C PHE A 149 -5.10 11.70 23.60
N MET A 150 -4.87 12.50 24.65
CA MET A 150 -5.29 13.91 24.71
C MET A 150 -6.78 14.11 24.33
N GLY A 151 -7.66 13.22 24.78
CA GLY A 151 -9.09 13.26 24.48
C GLY A 151 -9.49 12.63 23.15
N TYR A 152 -8.55 12.30 22.26
CA TYR A 152 -8.83 11.57 21.02
C TYR A 152 -8.88 10.06 21.27
N LYS A 153 -10.05 9.44 21.05
CA LYS A 153 -10.22 7.99 21.13
C LYS A 153 -9.79 7.33 19.82
N TYR A 154 -8.94 6.32 19.92
CA TYR A 154 -8.47 5.57 18.76
C TYR A 154 -8.47 4.07 19.06
N ASN A 155 -8.50 3.26 18.00
CA ASN A 155 -8.25 1.83 18.11
C ASN A 155 -6.80 1.52 17.68
N HIS A 156 -6.18 0.61 18.41
CA HIS A 156 -4.94 -0.05 18.04
C HIS A 156 -5.25 -1.45 17.53
N TYR A 157 -4.57 -1.92 16.49
CA TYR A 157 -4.86 -3.21 15.85
C TYR A 157 -3.62 -4.06 15.56
N GLY A 158 -3.81 -5.38 15.60
CA GLY A 158 -2.82 -6.38 15.22
C GLY A 158 -3.44 -7.62 14.57
N ILE A 159 -2.61 -8.47 13.96
CA ILE A 159 -3.01 -9.79 13.45
C ILE A 159 -2.57 -10.84 14.46
N TYR A 160 -3.53 -11.63 14.97
CA TYR A 160 -3.20 -12.75 15.86
C TYR A 160 -2.62 -13.92 15.08
N ILE A 161 -1.46 -14.42 15.51
CA ILE A 161 -0.70 -15.48 14.84
C ILE A 161 -0.64 -16.79 15.64
N GLY A 162 -1.47 -16.91 16.68
CA GLY A 162 -1.50 -18.09 17.55
C GLY A 162 -0.55 -18.00 18.74
N SER A 163 -0.76 -18.89 19.72
CA SER A 163 0.06 -19.02 20.93
C SER A 163 0.26 -17.70 21.70
N GLY A 164 -0.76 -16.85 21.76
CA GLY A 164 -0.66 -15.57 22.48
C GLY A 164 0.20 -14.51 21.79
N ARG A 165 0.50 -14.64 20.49
CA ARG A 165 1.35 -13.71 19.74
C ARG A 165 0.57 -12.92 18.70
N VAL A 166 1.03 -11.71 18.42
CA VAL A 166 0.42 -10.78 17.45
C VAL A 166 1.49 -10.11 16.58
N ILE A 167 1.17 -9.86 15.31
CA ILE A 167 1.96 -9.00 14.44
C ILE A 167 1.23 -7.66 14.29
N HIS A 168 1.90 -6.56 14.63
CA HIS A 168 1.29 -5.23 14.63
C HIS A 168 2.33 -4.14 14.53
N TYR A 169 1.89 -2.93 14.18
CA TYR A 169 2.71 -1.72 14.31
C TYR A 169 2.80 -1.33 15.77
N CYS A 170 4.01 -1.21 16.34
CA CYS A 170 4.18 -0.73 17.71
C CYS A 170 5.43 0.14 17.86
N SER A 171 5.39 1.02 18.85
CA SER A 171 6.50 1.86 19.29
C SER A 171 6.92 1.50 20.72
N SER A 172 8.21 1.68 21.04
CA SER A 172 8.72 1.58 22.41
C SER A 172 8.62 2.89 23.18
N THR A 173 8.51 4.01 22.47
CA THR A 173 8.55 5.37 23.04
C THR A 173 7.28 6.17 22.81
N GLY A 174 6.33 5.62 22.05
CA GLY A 174 5.16 6.35 21.53
C GLY A 174 5.48 7.28 20.36
N ALA A 175 6.69 7.23 19.80
CA ALA A 175 7.09 8.03 18.65
C ALA A 175 6.82 7.29 17.32
N ALA A 176 6.49 8.04 16.27
CA ALA A 176 6.39 7.50 14.92
C ALA A 176 7.75 7.07 14.36
N ALA A 177 8.84 7.68 14.85
CA ALA A 177 10.19 7.43 14.34
C ALA A 177 10.77 6.06 14.72
N ASP A 178 10.36 5.48 15.85
CA ASP A 178 10.77 4.13 16.29
C ASP A 178 9.67 3.08 16.04
N ALA A 179 8.53 3.49 15.50
CA ALA A 179 7.42 2.62 15.17
C ALA A 179 7.80 1.59 14.11
N GLN A 180 7.47 0.33 14.37
CA GLN A 180 7.81 -0.77 13.49
C GLN A 180 6.75 -1.87 13.54
N ILE A 181 6.55 -2.57 12.42
CA ILE A 181 5.79 -3.83 12.45
C ILE A 181 6.63 -4.92 13.11
N LYS A 182 6.18 -5.43 14.26
CA LYS A 182 6.84 -6.47 15.04
C LYS A 182 5.87 -7.59 15.40
N GLU A 183 6.45 -8.76 15.65
CA GLU A 183 5.78 -9.83 16.39
C GLU A 183 6.02 -9.60 17.89
N THR A 184 4.95 -9.61 18.68
CA THR A 184 5.00 -9.37 20.13
C THR A 184 4.06 -10.29 20.88
N ASP A 185 4.24 -10.38 22.20
CA ASP A 185 3.26 -10.97 23.10
C ASP A 185 1.97 -10.15 23.10
N MET A 186 0.85 -10.82 22.85
CA MET A 186 -0.47 -10.21 22.77
C MET A 186 -0.81 -9.46 24.06
N ASN A 187 -0.52 -10.04 25.22
CA ASN A 187 -0.92 -9.47 26.51
C ASN A 187 -0.23 -8.14 26.84
N THR A 188 0.89 -7.83 26.19
CA THR A 188 1.60 -6.56 26.35
C THR A 188 0.80 -5.39 25.81
N TYR A 189 0.09 -5.58 24.69
CA TYR A 189 -0.61 -4.53 23.95
C TYR A 189 -2.14 -4.70 23.93
N PHE A 190 -2.61 -5.93 23.93
CA PHE A 190 -4.01 -6.32 23.86
C PHE A 190 -4.40 -7.06 25.14
N LYS A 191 -4.54 -6.30 26.24
CA LYS A 191 -4.78 -6.86 27.57
C LYS A 191 -6.05 -7.72 27.61
N PRO A 192 -6.03 -8.90 28.27
CA PRO A 192 -7.22 -9.70 28.48
C PRO A 192 -8.38 -8.87 29.05
N GLY A 193 -9.57 -9.02 28.48
CA GLY A 193 -10.77 -8.25 28.84
C GLY A 193 -10.91 -6.88 28.17
N ASN A 194 -9.83 -6.33 27.58
CA ASN A 194 -9.83 -5.01 26.95
C ASN A 194 -9.57 -5.04 25.43
N TYR A 195 -9.56 -6.23 24.83
CA TYR A 195 -9.47 -6.38 23.37
C TYR A 195 -10.81 -6.86 22.77
N PHE A 196 -10.97 -6.61 21.48
CA PHE A 196 -12.05 -7.11 20.65
C PHE A 196 -11.50 -7.70 19.36
N ILE A 197 -12.28 -8.55 18.70
CA ILE A 197 -11.99 -9.05 17.36
C ILE A 197 -12.68 -8.16 16.35
N LEU A 198 -11.91 -7.60 15.43
CA LEU A 198 -12.43 -6.83 14.31
C LEU A 198 -12.75 -7.78 13.15
N ASN A 199 -14.04 -8.01 12.90
CA ASN A 199 -14.49 -8.82 11.78
C ASN A 199 -14.69 -7.92 10.55
N VAL A 200 -14.11 -8.34 9.43
CA VAL A 200 -14.44 -7.80 8.12
C VAL A 200 -15.58 -8.63 7.53
N ASN A 201 -16.68 -7.97 7.17
CA ASN A 201 -17.83 -8.57 6.50
C ASN A 201 -17.82 -8.11 5.04
N GLY A 202 -18.22 -9.01 4.12
CA GLY A 202 -18.13 -8.78 2.67
C GLY A 202 -17.36 -9.88 1.95
N SER A 203 -17.27 -9.75 0.62
CA SER A 203 -16.93 -10.84 -0.30
C SER A 203 -15.43 -11.10 -0.48
N MET A 204 -14.55 -10.12 -0.27
CA MET A 204 -13.12 -10.30 -0.53
C MET A 204 -12.30 -10.33 0.76
N LYS A 205 -11.98 -11.55 1.23
CA LYS A 205 -11.13 -11.80 2.39
C LYS A 205 -10.12 -12.89 2.09
N PHE A 206 -8.88 -12.66 2.48
CA PHE A 206 -7.89 -13.70 2.50
C PHE A 206 -8.17 -14.70 3.63
N THR A 207 -7.75 -15.95 3.42
CA THR A 207 -7.81 -16.97 4.46
C THR A 207 -6.96 -16.56 5.66
N PRO A 208 -7.18 -17.13 6.85
CA PRO A 208 -6.29 -16.93 7.99
C PRO A 208 -4.80 -17.12 7.68
N LYS A 209 -4.46 -18.20 6.96
CA LYS A 209 -3.09 -18.50 6.52
C LYS A 209 -2.52 -17.40 5.64
N GLU A 210 -3.27 -16.96 4.65
CA GLU A 210 -2.81 -15.90 3.75
C GLU A 210 -2.74 -14.54 4.44
N THR A 211 -3.67 -14.24 5.37
CA THR A 211 -3.63 -13.03 6.19
C THR A 211 -2.33 -12.94 6.98
N VAL A 212 -1.97 -14.02 7.68
CA VAL A 212 -0.72 -14.06 8.47
C VAL A 212 0.50 -14.01 7.57
N ARG A 213 0.54 -14.78 6.48
CA ARG A 213 1.64 -14.73 5.50
C ARG A 213 1.88 -13.31 4.99
N ARG A 214 0.81 -12.57 4.69
CA ARG A 214 0.88 -11.16 4.25
C ARG A 214 1.41 -10.27 5.37
N ALA A 215 0.93 -10.44 6.60
CA ALA A 215 1.42 -9.71 7.77
C ALA A 215 2.94 -9.91 7.96
N GLU A 216 3.42 -11.15 7.86
CA GLU A 216 4.83 -11.52 7.95
C GLU A 216 5.69 -10.83 6.88
N THR A 217 5.17 -10.62 5.66
CA THR A 217 5.93 -9.93 4.60
C THR A 217 6.25 -8.46 4.90
N ARG A 218 5.60 -7.87 5.92
CA ARG A 218 5.85 -6.50 6.37
C ARG A 218 6.53 -6.43 7.74
N LEU A 219 6.91 -7.57 8.34
CA LEU A 219 7.72 -7.58 9.55
C LEU A 219 8.98 -6.75 9.34
N GLY A 220 9.25 -5.85 10.28
CA GLY A 220 10.39 -4.95 10.24
C GLY A 220 10.15 -3.61 9.53
N GLU A 221 8.99 -3.39 8.90
CA GLU A 221 8.64 -2.12 8.26
C GLU A 221 8.60 -0.96 9.27
N LYS A 222 9.25 0.16 8.94
CA LYS A 222 9.37 1.36 9.79
C LYS A 222 8.70 2.60 9.18
N ASN A 223 7.74 2.40 8.27
CA ASN A 223 7.14 3.46 7.47
C ASN A 223 5.80 3.91 8.08
N TYR A 224 5.72 3.98 9.40
CA TYR A 224 4.50 4.35 10.09
C TYR A 224 4.09 5.78 9.73
N ASN A 225 2.83 5.95 9.35
CA ASN A 225 2.22 7.26 9.18
C ASN A 225 0.78 7.21 9.67
N LEU A 226 0.42 8.08 10.61
CA LEU A 226 -0.87 8.03 11.27
C LEU A 226 -2.06 8.21 10.30
N LEU A 227 -1.87 8.97 9.21
CA LEU A 227 -2.90 9.24 8.21
C LEU A 227 -2.90 8.25 7.03
N GLN A 228 -1.74 7.74 6.62
CA GLN A 228 -1.62 7.04 5.33
C GLN A 228 -1.01 5.63 5.43
N ASN A 229 -0.43 5.24 6.56
CA ASN A 229 0.15 3.91 6.77
C ASN A 229 0.23 3.56 8.26
N ASN A 230 -0.94 3.45 8.90
CA ASN A 230 -1.09 3.13 10.32
C ASN A 230 -1.42 1.64 10.53
N CYS A 231 -1.75 1.25 11.78
CA CYS A 231 -2.10 -0.12 12.13
C CYS A 231 -3.33 -0.64 11.37
N GLU A 232 -4.36 0.19 11.13
CA GLU A 232 -5.62 -0.21 10.51
C GLU A 232 -5.39 -0.46 9.03
N HIS A 233 -4.64 0.43 8.37
CA HIS A 233 -4.18 0.19 7.00
C HIS A 233 -3.45 -1.15 6.88
N PHE A 234 -2.53 -1.44 7.82
CA PHE A 234 -1.77 -2.69 7.83
C PHE A 234 -2.68 -3.92 7.98
N VAL A 235 -3.50 -3.99 9.02
CA VAL A 235 -4.32 -5.18 9.29
C VAL A 235 -5.42 -5.39 8.25
N ILE A 236 -6.04 -4.32 7.75
CA ILE A 236 -7.06 -4.40 6.68
C ILE A 236 -6.41 -4.81 5.36
N TRP A 237 -5.21 -4.30 5.04
CA TRP A 237 -4.45 -4.74 3.88
C TRP A 237 -4.05 -6.21 4.00
N ALA A 238 -3.62 -6.67 5.18
CA ALA A 238 -3.28 -8.07 5.39
C ALA A 238 -4.51 -8.95 5.16
N LYS A 239 -5.70 -8.52 5.62
CA LYS A 239 -6.94 -9.29 5.55
C LYS A 239 -7.65 -9.25 4.20
N THR A 240 -7.56 -8.14 3.46
CA THR A 240 -8.41 -7.89 2.28
C THR A 240 -7.65 -7.45 1.03
N GLY A 241 -6.42 -6.95 1.18
CA GLY A 241 -5.67 -6.32 0.08
C GLY A 241 -5.90 -4.82 -0.05
N SER A 242 -6.94 -4.28 0.58
CA SER A 242 -7.21 -2.85 0.64
C SER A 242 -6.41 -2.18 1.76
N SER A 243 -5.67 -1.13 1.45
CA SER A 243 -4.98 -0.30 2.43
C SER A 243 -5.84 0.93 2.73
N LYS A 244 -6.77 0.80 3.68
CA LYS A 244 -7.65 1.89 4.14
C LYS A 244 -7.81 1.87 5.66
N SER A 245 -8.17 3.01 6.22
CA SER A 245 -8.52 3.16 7.64
C SER A 245 -9.94 3.69 7.78
N TYR A 246 -10.81 2.88 8.37
CA TYR A 246 -12.20 3.24 8.67
C TYR A 246 -12.31 4.27 9.80
N GLN A 247 -11.30 4.33 10.67
CA GLN A 247 -11.19 5.40 11.65
C GLN A 247 -11.02 6.76 10.98
N LEU A 248 -10.27 6.82 9.88
CA LEU A 248 -10.02 8.08 9.17
C LEU A 248 -11.18 8.48 8.26
N SER A 249 -11.89 7.52 7.67
CA SER A 249 -12.98 7.80 6.73
C SER A 249 -14.21 8.48 7.36
N ASN A 250 -14.33 8.46 8.70
CA ASN A 250 -15.49 8.95 9.43
C ASN A 250 -15.14 10.12 10.37
N LEU A 251 -13.99 10.77 10.18
CA LEU A 251 -13.57 11.87 11.05
C LEU A 251 -14.35 13.15 10.75
N SER A 252 -14.72 13.85 11.82
CA SER A 252 -15.04 15.28 11.73
C SER A 252 -13.81 16.10 11.34
N GLN A 253 -14.04 17.34 10.91
CA GLN A 253 -12.94 18.27 10.59
C GLN A 253 -12.05 18.58 11.81
N GLU A 254 -12.64 18.61 13.00
CA GLU A 254 -11.91 18.82 14.25
C GLU A 254 -10.98 17.62 14.54
N GLU A 255 -11.49 16.40 14.43
CA GLU A 255 -10.67 15.20 14.64
C GLU A 255 -9.57 15.06 13.59
N LEU A 256 -9.87 15.36 12.32
CA LEU A 256 -8.85 15.37 11.26
C LEU A 256 -7.74 16.39 11.57
N THR A 257 -8.11 17.57 12.10
CA THR A 257 -7.13 18.58 12.52
C THR A 257 -6.26 18.07 13.68
N LYS A 258 -6.86 17.43 14.69
CA LYS A 258 -6.10 16.81 15.80
C LYS A 258 -5.11 15.76 15.29
N ILE A 259 -5.54 14.88 14.39
CA ILE A 259 -4.67 13.83 13.83
C ILE A 259 -3.55 14.42 12.99
N LYS A 260 -3.81 15.49 12.20
CA LYS A 260 -2.77 16.20 11.47
C LYS A 260 -1.72 16.80 12.41
N ILE A 261 -2.15 17.38 13.53
CA ILE A 261 -1.26 17.89 14.58
C ILE A 261 -0.42 16.74 15.17
N PHE A 262 -1.04 15.64 15.59
CA PHE A 262 -0.33 14.47 16.13
C PHE A 262 0.68 13.90 15.13
N THR A 263 0.30 13.83 13.85
CA THR A 263 1.19 13.38 12.77
C THR A 263 2.40 14.31 12.63
N ALA A 264 2.19 15.63 12.65
CA ALA A 264 3.26 16.62 12.57
C ALA A 264 4.19 16.59 13.79
N MET A 265 3.64 16.27 14.97
CA MET A 265 4.40 16.05 16.20
C MET A 265 5.17 14.72 16.22
N GLY A 266 5.00 13.86 15.20
CA GLY A 266 5.62 12.55 15.16
C GLY A 266 5.07 11.59 16.22
N VAL A 267 3.81 11.75 16.64
CA VAL A 267 3.15 10.86 17.59
C VAL A 267 2.77 9.54 16.91
N ASN A 268 2.99 8.45 17.62
CA ASN A 268 2.45 7.15 17.30
C ASN A 268 1.34 6.81 18.32
N LEU A 269 0.14 6.50 17.80
CA LEU A 269 -1.01 6.10 18.61
C LEU A 269 -1.14 4.56 18.67
N GLN A 270 -0.06 3.78 18.73
CA GLN A 270 -0.05 2.32 18.54
C GLN A 270 0.94 1.58 19.46
#